data_AF-A0A1Z4N889-F1
#
_entry.id   AF-A0A1Z4N889-F1
#
_cell.length_a   1.000
_cell.length_b   1.000
_cell.length_c   1.000
_cell.angle_alpha   90.00
_cell.angle_beta   90.00
_cell.angle_gamma   90.00
#
_symmetry.space_group_name_H-M   'P 1'
#
loop_
_entity.id
_entity.type
_entity.pdbx_description
1 polymer ?
#
loop_
_entity_poly.entity_id
_entity_poly.type
_entity_poly.pdbx_seq_one_letter_code
_entity_poly.pdbx_strand_id
1 'polypeptide(L)'
;MSKQSAPQRELFVSLTSSIVTVGTKFRGTLRYWWLILVESVPFLLACAVFLSVISLKSPILLLSLLVGSLIAVITHKIGQYCDLPIKSLIPLQILAVVIVLSLFWLDYFAAPAQAQFFKKAEDFFQNTLTQGSSNGSGTQTAVSLVFNVLRALYLLYIAVALIGVVNAVRKDEDWQNIARTPLLVVVAVTIADVLTGFVIGNTNK
;
A
#
# COMPACT_ATOMS: atom_id res chain seq x y z
N MET A 1 -74.42 -12.44 -27.20
CA MET A 1 -73.43 -11.35 -27.36
C MET A 1 -73.52 -10.44 -26.14
N SER A 2 -72.52 -10.10 -25.34
CA SER A 2 -71.11 -10.49 -25.19
C SER A 2 -70.68 -9.97 -23.80
N LYS A 3 -70.68 -10.83 -22.78
CA LYS A 3 -70.21 -10.52 -21.42
C LYS A 3 -68.71 -10.80 -21.36
N GLN A 4 -67.84 -9.83 -21.70
CA GLN A 4 -66.39 -10.06 -21.64
C GLN A 4 -65.50 -8.81 -21.44
N SER A 5 -65.98 -7.74 -20.78
CA SER A 5 -65.21 -6.47 -20.68
C SER A 5 -64.83 -5.97 -19.28
N ALA A 6 -65.31 -6.57 -18.19
CA ALA A 6 -64.98 -6.14 -16.83
C ALA A 6 -63.55 -6.50 -16.35
N PRO A 7 -63.04 -7.74 -16.54
CA PRO A 7 -61.77 -8.15 -15.90
C PRO A 7 -60.53 -7.54 -16.56
N GLN A 8 -60.61 -7.15 -17.84
CA GLN A 8 -59.51 -6.54 -18.59
C GLN A 8 -59.20 -5.12 -18.12
N ARG A 9 -60.23 -4.34 -17.70
CA ARG A 9 -60.04 -2.97 -17.21
C ARG A 9 -59.35 -2.92 -15.84
N GLU A 10 -59.69 -3.82 -14.94
CA GLU A 10 -59.05 -3.86 -13.61
C GLU A 10 -57.58 -4.26 -13.68
N LEU A 11 -57.24 -5.22 -14.55
CA LEU A 11 -55.85 -5.58 -14.79
C LEU A 11 -55.04 -4.41 -15.36
N PHE A 12 -55.63 -3.64 -16.29
CA PHE A 12 -54.95 -2.49 -16.87
C PHE A 12 -54.70 -1.39 -15.84
N VAL A 13 -55.68 -1.10 -14.98
CA VAL A 13 -55.56 -0.10 -13.90
C VAL A 13 -54.51 -0.53 -12.87
N SER A 14 -54.50 -1.82 -12.48
CA SER A 14 -53.53 -2.40 -11.56
C SER A 14 -52.09 -2.38 -12.12
N LEU A 15 -51.93 -2.67 -13.42
CA LEU A 15 -50.64 -2.56 -14.11
C LEU A 15 -50.14 -1.12 -14.15
N THR A 16 -51.00 -0.16 -14.51
CA THR A 16 -50.59 1.27 -14.55
C THR A 16 -50.23 1.82 -13.17
N SER A 17 -50.97 1.47 -12.11
CA SER A 17 -50.64 1.93 -10.76
C SER A 17 -49.33 1.31 -10.26
N SER A 18 -49.07 0.03 -10.55
CA SER A 18 -47.82 -0.64 -10.21
C SER A 18 -46.61 -0.04 -10.93
N ILE A 19 -46.74 0.28 -12.22
CA ILE A 19 -45.67 0.89 -13.03
C ILE A 19 -45.31 2.31 -12.52
N VAL A 20 -46.31 3.12 -12.17
CA VAL A 20 -46.08 4.49 -11.64
C VAL A 20 -45.41 4.44 -10.26
N THR A 21 -45.78 3.48 -9.43
CA THR A 21 -45.20 3.34 -8.07
C THR A 21 -43.75 2.85 -8.12
N VAL A 22 -43.42 1.96 -9.07
CA VAL A 22 -42.04 1.50 -9.28
C VAL A 22 -41.15 2.61 -9.85
N GLY A 23 -41.65 3.40 -10.80
CA GLY A 23 -40.90 4.49 -11.42
C GLY A 23 -40.50 5.61 -10.43
N THR A 24 -41.37 5.94 -9.48
CA THR A 24 -41.11 6.98 -8.47
C THR A 24 -40.13 6.51 -7.39
N LYS A 25 -40.24 5.26 -6.92
CA LYS A 25 -39.25 4.66 -6.01
C LYS A 25 -37.86 4.60 -6.64
N PHE A 26 -37.78 4.14 -7.90
CA PHE A 26 -36.51 4.00 -8.62
C PHE A 26 -35.79 5.34 -8.78
N ARG A 27 -36.53 6.41 -9.07
CA ARG A 27 -35.99 7.77 -9.24
C ARG A 27 -35.44 8.36 -7.93
N GLY A 28 -36.06 8.01 -6.79
CA GLY A 28 -35.56 8.39 -5.46
C GLY A 28 -34.26 7.68 -5.10
N THR A 29 -34.20 6.36 -5.29
CA THR A 29 -33.00 5.56 -5.03
C THR A 29 -31.84 5.96 -5.93
N LEU A 30 -32.12 6.31 -7.20
CA LEU A 30 -31.11 6.76 -8.16
C LEU A 30 -30.50 8.11 -7.77
N ARG A 31 -31.30 9.06 -7.27
CA ARG A 31 -30.79 10.34 -6.75
C ARG A 31 -29.94 10.17 -5.50
N TYR A 32 -30.31 9.25 -4.61
CA TYR A 32 -29.55 8.93 -3.41
C TYR A 32 -28.18 8.33 -3.76
N TRP A 33 -28.14 7.38 -4.69
CA TRP A 33 -26.88 6.82 -5.21
C TRP A 33 -26.03 7.87 -5.94
N TRP A 34 -26.65 8.78 -6.69
CA TRP A 34 -25.95 9.86 -7.38
C TRP A 34 -25.28 10.84 -6.41
N LEU A 35 -25.94 11.21 -5.31
CA LEU A 35 -25.38 12.10 -4.30
C LEU A 35 -24.19 11.47 -3.57
N ILE A 36 -24.31 10.20 -3.18
CA ILE A 36 -23.21 9.44 -2.57
C ILE A 36 -22.02 9.32 -3.53
N LEU A 37 -22.29 9.11 -4.82
CA LEU A 37 -21.24 9.00 -5.83
C LEU A 37 -20.53 10.35 -6.04
N VAL A 38 -21.26 11.46 -6.11
CA VAL A 38 -20.69 12.82 -6.23
C VAL A 38 -19.87 13.22 -5.00
N GLU A 39 -20.26 12.81 -3.80
CA GLU A 39 -19.51 13.08 -2.56
C GLU A 39 -18.22 12.26 -2.45
N SER A 40 -18.19 11.08 -3.06
CA SER A 40 -17.03 10.19 -3.09
C SER A 40 -16.00 10.56 -4.17
N VAL A 41 -16.44 11.26 -5.24
CA VAL A 41 -15.60 11.69 -6.37
C VAL A 41 -14.36 12.49 -5.96
N PRO A 42 -14.41 13.50 -5.07
CA PRO A 42 -13.21 14.25 -4.69
C PRO A 42 -12.18 13.39 -3.94
N PHE A 43 -12.63 12.43 -3.12
CA PHE A 43 -11.75 11.47 -2.45
C PHE A 43 -11.11 10.48 -3.44
N LEU A 44 -11.90 9.96 -4.38
CA LEU A 44 -11.43 9.08 -5.44
C LEU A 44 -10.46 9.77 -6.41
N LEU A 45 -10.74 11.03 -6.74
CA LEU A 45 -9.88 11.88 -7.56
C LEU A 45 -8.55 12.17 -6.86
N ALA A 46 -8.59 12.52 -5.57
CA ALA A 46 -7.37 12.71 -4.78
C ALA A 46 -6.55 11.41 -4.72
N CYS A 47 -7.22 10.27 -4.48
CA CYS A 47 -6.57 8.96 -4.45
C CYS A 47 -5.95 8.60 -5.82
N ALA A 48 -6.65 8.87 -6.92
CA ALA A 48 -6.15 8.65 -8.28
C ALA A 48 -4.95 9.57 -8.64
N VAL A 49 -4.97 10.83 -8.17
CA VAL A 49 -3.85 11.77 -8.34
C VAL A 49 -2.65 11.35 -7.51
N PHE A 50 -2.84 10.91 -6.26
CA PHE A 50 -1.75 10.37 -5.44
C PHE A 50 -1.16 9.10 -6.07
N LEU A 51 -2.00 8.16 -6.50
CA LEU A 51 -1.56 6.92 -7.15
C LEU A 51 -0.85 7.16 -8.49
N SER A 52 -1.25 8.19 -9.25
CA SER A 52 -0.60 8.56 -10.51
C SER A 52 0.76 9.22 -10.29
N VAL A 53 0.89 10.09 -9.29
CA VAL A 53 2.17 10.72 -8.90
C VAL A 53 3.17 9.66 -8.40
N ILE A 54 2.71 8.69 -7.63
CA ILE A 54 3.57 7.60 -7.13
C ILE A 54 3.92 6.62 -8.28
N SER A 55 2.98 6.36 -9.20
CA SER A 55 3.24 5.55 -10.41
C SER A 55 4.31 6.15 -11.32
N LEU A 56 4.37 7.48 -11.41
CA LEU A 56 5.38 8.16 -12.24
C LEU A 56 6.81 8.00 -11.70
N LYS A 57 6.96 7.63 -10.43
CA LYS A 57 8.27 7.42 -9.76
C LYS A 57 8.76 5.97 -9.81
N SER A 58 7.89 4.97 -10.03
CA SER A 58 8.27 3.56 -9.92
C SER A 58 7.50 2.61 -10.87
N PRO A 59 8.20 1.78 -11.67
CA PRO A 59 7.58 0.86 -12.66
C PRO A 59 6.79 -0.30 -12.03
N ILE A 60 6.96 -0.55 -10.73
CA ILE A 60 6.35 -1.66 -9.99
C ILE A 60 4.84 -1.43 -9.74
N LEU A 61 4.42 -0.17 -9.64
CA LEU A 61 3.01 0.20 -9.52
C LEU A 61 2.19 -0.09 -10.77
N LEU A 62 2.77 0.15 -11.95
CA LEU A 62 2.12 -0.18 -13.22
C LEU A 62 1.85 -1.68 -13.32
N LEU A 63 2.80 -2.51 -12.87
CA LEU A 63 2.66 -3.96 -12.86
C LEU A 63 1.59 -4.41 -11.86
N SER A 64 1.56 -3.82 -10.65
CA SER A 64 0.52 -4.05 -9.64
C SER A 64 -0.88 -3.70 -10.15
N LEU A 65 -1.02 -2.53 -10.79
CA LEU A 65 -2.30 -2.06 -11.31
C LEU A 65 -2.80 -2.93 -12.48
N LEU A 66 -1.88 -3.41 -13.32
CA LEU A 66 -2.16 -4.34 -14.41
C LEU A 66 -2.61 -5.71 -13.88
N VAL A 67 -1.94 -6.22 -12.84
CA VAL A 67 -2.34 -7.47 -12.16
C VAL A 67 -3.70 -7.32 -11.46
N GLY A 68 -3.94 -6.20 -10.77
CA GLY A 68 -5.24 -5.91 -10.14
C GLY A 68 -6.37 -5.81 -11.17
N SER A 69 -6.12 -5.16 -12.31
CA SER A 69 -7.05 -5.12 -13.45
C SER A 69 -7.32 -6.51 -14.03
N LEU A 70 -6.29 -7.34 -14.18
CA LEU A 70 -6.43 -8.71 -14.70
C LEU A 70 -7.29 -9.57 -13.76
N ILE A 71 -7.08 -9.47 -12.45
CA ILE A 71 -7.88 -10.17 -11.44
C ILE A 71 -9.35 -9.73 -11.52
N ALA A 72 -9.61 -8.42 -11.62
CA ALA A 72 -10.97 -7.91 -11.77
C ALA A 72 -11.67 -8.45 -13.03
N VAL A 73 -10.96 -8.54 -14.15
CA VAL A 73 -11.49 -9.12 -15.41
C VAL A 73 -11.74 -10.61 -15.28
N ILE A 74 -10.84 -11.37 -14.65
CA ILE A 74 -11.00 -12.82 -14.42
C ILE A 74 -12.22 -13.08 -13.52
N THR A 75 -12.39 -12.31 -12.44
CA THR A 75 -13.54 -12.45 -11.54
C THR A 75 -14.86 -12.10 -12.24
N HIS A 76 -14.87 -11.09 -13.12
CA HIS A 76 -16.05 -10.77 -13.92
C HIS A 76 -16.37 -11.90 -14.92
N LYS A 77 -15.35 -12.52 -15.54
CA LYS A 77 -15.54 -13.64 -16.47
C LYS A 77 -16.03 -14.89 -15.74
N ILE A 78 -15.48 -15.21 -14.57
CA ILE A 78 -15.92 -16.37 -13.76
C ILE A 78 -17.37 -16.22 -13.29
N GLY A 79 -17.80 -14.99 -12.98
CA GLY A 79 -19.19 -14.68 -12.62
C GLY A 79 -20.18 -14.92 -13.77
N GLN A 80 -19.76 -14.78 -15.03
CA GLN A 80 -20.58 -15.12 -16.20
C GLN A 80 -20.70 -16.62 -16.46
N TYR A 81 -19.70 -17.43 -16.08
CA TYR A 81 -19.70 -18.88 -16.31
C TYR A 81 -20.36 -19.70 -15.20
N CYS A 82 -20.52 -19.15 -13.98
CA CYS A 82 -20.95 -19.92 -12.82
C CYS A 82 -22.34 -19.56 -12.25
N ASP A 83 -23.10 -18.65 -12.86
CA ASP A 83 -24.45 -18.26 -12.41
C ASP A 83 -24.55 -17.93 -10.89
N LEU A 84 -23.43 -17.45 -10.33
CA LEU A 84 -23.33 -17.11 -8.92
C LEU A 84 -23.93 -15.72 -8.69
N PRO A 85 -24.65 -15.48 -7.58
CA PRO A 85 -25.27 -14.20 -7.30
C PRO A 85 -24.19 -13.11 -7.19
N ILE A 86 -24.22 -12.14 -8.10
CA ILE A 86 -23.31 -10.98 -8.24
C ILE A 86 -22.99 -10.32 -6.89
N LYS A 87 -23.92 -10.36 -5.93
CA LYS A 87 -23.78 -9.79 -4.58
C LYS A 87 -22.65 -10.43 -3.74
N SER A 88 -22.32 -11.70 -3.96
CA SER A 88 -21.26 -12.41 -3.22
C SER A 88 -19.87 -12.27 -3.85
N LEU A 89 -19.80 -11.87 -5.13
CA LEU A 89 -18.53 -11.68 -5.86
C LEU A 89 -17.87 -10.34 -5.55
N ILE A 90 -18.66 -9.30 -5.26
CA ILE A 90 -18.20 -7.96 -4.90
C ILE A 90 -17.28 -7.95 -3.66
N PRO A 91 -17.64 -8.56 -2.51
CA PRO A 91 -16.75 -8.55 -1.34
C PRO A 91 -15.46 -9.35 -1.59
N LEU A 92 -15.51 -10.43 -2.38
CA LEU A 92 -14.34 -11.23 -2.74
C LEU A 92 -13.36 -10.43 -3.63
N GLN A 93 -13.88 -9.64 -4.56
CA GLN A 93 -13.09 -8.76 -5.41
C GLN A 93 -12.43 -7.63 -4.61
N ILE A 94 -13.17 -7.02 -3.67
CA ILE A 94 -12.63 -6.00 -2.78
C ILE A 94 -11.51 -6.59 -1.91
N LEU A 95 -11.72 -7.78 -1.34
CA LEU A 95 -10.70 -8.47 -0.55
C LEU A 95 -9.44 -8.75 -1.38
N ALA A 96 -9.59 -9.25 -2.61
CA ALA A 96 -8.46 -9.52 -3.50
C ALA A 96 -7.68 -8.25 -3.84
N VAL A 97 -8.37 -7.14 -4.14
CA VAL A 97 -7.73 -5.85 -4.40
C VAL A 97 -7.01 -5.31 -3.16
N VAL A 98 -7.63 -5.42 -1.98
CA VAL A 98 -7.01 -4.99 -0.71
C VAL A 98 -5.77 -5.82 -0.38
N ILE A 99 -5.81 -7.13 -0.60
CA ILE A 99 -4.65 -8.01 -0.37
C ILE A 99 -3.51 -7.65 -1.34
N VAL A 100 -3.80 -7.49 -2.63
CA VAL A 100 -2.79 -7.12 -3.63
C VAL A 100 -2.20 -5.74 -3.33
N LEU A 101 -3.03 -4.78 -2.93
CA LEU A 101 -2.60 -3.43 -2.57
C LEU A 101 -1.76 -3.43 -1.28
N SER A 102 -2.13 -4.24 -0.29
CA SER A 102 -1.38 -4.42 0.96
C SER A 102 -0.01 -5.06 0.72
N LEU A 103 0.05 -6.13 -0.08
CA LEU A 103 1.30 -6.78 -0.50
C LEU A 103 2.17 -5.81 -1.31
N PHE A 104 1.58 -5.00 -2.18
CA PHE A 104 2.30 -3.96 -2.90
C PHE A 104 2.93 -2.92 -1.96
N TRP A 105 2.19 -2.41 -0.97
CA TRP A 105 2.73 -1.48 0.01
C TRP A 105 3.83 -2.12 0.87
N LEU A 106 3.67 -3.39 1.23
CA LEU A 106 4.69 -4.13 1.96
C LEU A 106 5.97 -4.31 1.14
N ASP A 107 5.86 -4.62 -0.16
CA ASP A 107 7.01 -4.73 -1.07
C ASP A 107 7.68 -3.37 -1.32
N TYR A 108 6.87 -2.31 -1.47
CA TYR A 108 7.33 -0.92 -1.59
C TYR A 108 8.11 -0.45 -0.35
N PHE A 109 7.62 -0.78 0.86
CA PHE A 109 8.35 -0.55 2.11
C PHE A 109 9.47 -1.54 2.37
N ALA A 110 9.43 -2.72 1.72
CA ALA A 110 10.49 -3.73 1.77
C ALA A 110 11.56 -3.52 0.69
N ALA A 111 11.48 -2.42 -0.09
CA ALA A 111 12.60 -1.93 -0.89
C ALA A 111 13.87 -2.02 -0.02
N PRO A 112 14.95 -2.55 -0.61
CA PRO A 112 15.85 -3.45 0.07
C PRO A 112 16.35 -2.84 1.39
N ALA A 113 16.28 -3.61 2.47
CA ALA A 113 17.07 -3.39 3.70
C ALA A 113 18.60 -3.41 3.46
N GLN A 114 19.03 -3.33 2.19
CA GLN A 114 20.39 -3.18 1.74
C GLN A 114 20.75 -1.71 1.91
N ALA A 115 21.52 -1.44 2.97
CA ALA A 115 22.09 -0.14 3.32
C ALA A 115 21.10 0.97 3.75
N GLN A 116 19.99 0.64 4.43
CA GLN A 116 19.14 1.71 5.01
C GLN A 116 19.89 2.48 6.11
N PHE A 117 20.66 1.77 6.94
CA PHE A 117 21.37 2.39 8.06
C PHE A 117 22.54 3.28 7.59
N PHE A 118 22.51 4.52 8.04
CA PHE A 118 23.56 5.53 7.84
C PHE A 118 23.76 5.99 6.40
N LYS A 119 22.87 5.66 5.46
CA LYS A 119 23.05 6.07 4.06
C LYS A 119 22.79 7.54 3.85
N LYS A 120 21.75 8.08 4.51
CA LYS A 120 21.48 9.53 4.53
C LYS A 120 22.63 10.31 5.15
N ALA A 121 23.20 9.78 6.23
CA ALA A 121 24.39 10.36 6.86
C ALA A 121 25.61 10.30 5.93
N GLU A 122 25.89 9.14 5.30
CA GLU A 122 26.98 8.99 4.35
C GLU A 122 26.86 10.00 3.20
N ASP A 123 25.68 10.12 2.59
CA ASP A 123 25.44 11.03 1.47
C ASP A 123 25.64 12.50 1.90
N PHE A 124 25.24 12.85 3.13
CA PHE A 124 25.51 14.18 3.68
C PHE A 124 26.99 14.47 3.88
N PHE A 125 27.75 13.53 4.46
CA PHE A 125 29.18 13.73 4.66
C PHE A 125 29.95 13.71 3.34
N GLN A 126 29.53 12.88 2.38
CA GLN A 126 30.09 12.92 1.02
C GLN A 126 29.86 14.29 0.40
N ASN A 127 28.63 14.80 0.42
CA ASN A 127 28.31 16.10 -0.18
C ASN A 127 28.98 17.27 0.55
N THR A 128 29.01 17.26 1.88
CA THR A 128 29.57 18.34 2.70
C THR A 128 31.09 18.40 2.59
N LEU A 129 31.78 17.26 2.58
CA LEU A 129 33.25 17.22 2.56
C LEU A 129 33.82 17.32 1.13
N THR A 130 33.01 17.08 0.10
CA THR A 130 33.43 17.27 -1.31
C THR A 130 33.08 18.64 -1.87
N GLN A 131 32.17 19.40 -1.23
CA GLN A 131 31.90 20.80 -1.54
C GLN A 131 33.13 21.67 -1.25
N GLY A 132 33.97 21.86 -2.26
CA GLY A 132 35.14 22.76 -2.22
C GLY A 132 36.48 22.12 -2.60
N SER A 133 36.53 20.80 -2.84
CA SER A 133 37.76 20.12 -3.25
C SER A 133 37.71 19.71 -4.73
N SER A 134 38.63 20.25 -5.53
CA SER A 134 38.85 19.84 -6.94
C SER A 134 39.46 18.43 -7.08
N ASN A 135 39.87 17.80 -5.96
CA ASN A 135 40.41 16.44 -5.87
C ASN A 135 39.46 15.50 -5.09
N GLY A 136 38.16 15.53 -5.41
CA GLY A 136 37.08 14.89 -4.63
C GLY A 136 37.10 13.36 -4.49
N SER A 137 37.92 12.63 -5.26
CA SER A 137 37.89 11.16 -5.28
C SER A 137 38.37 10.50 -3.98
N GLY A 138 39.42 11.05 -3.35
CA GLY A 138 39.98 10.48 -2.11
C GLY A 138 39.08 10.67 -0.89
N THR A 139 38.44 11.83 -0.78
CA THR A 139 37.55 12.16 0.34
C THR A 139 36.26 11.35 0.27
N GLN A 140 35.67 11.21 -0.92
CA GLN A 140 34.47 10.39 -1.11
C GLN A 140 34.73 8.91 -0.79
N THR A 141 35.89 8.39 -1.19
CA THR A 141 36.30 7.01 -0.88
C THR A 141 36.50 6.80 0.62
N ALA A 142 37.16 7.75 1.30
CA ALA A 142 37.37 7.68 2.74
C ALA A 142 36.05 7.72 3.53
N VAL A 143 35.12 8.60 3.16
CA VAL A 143 33.79 8.67 3.78
C VAL A 143 33.03 7.37 3.58
N SER A 144 32.96 6.85 2.34
CA SER A 144 32.26 5.59 2.07
C SER A 144 32.88 4.40 2.81
N LEU A 145 34.21 4.36 2.94
CA LEU A 145 34.90 3.33 3.71
C LEU A 145 34.51 3.37 5.19
N VAL A 146 34.52 4.54 5.83
CA VAL A 146 34.14 4.70 7.24
C VAL A 146 32.70 4.23 7.46
N PHE A 147 31.76 4.65 6.61
CA PHE A 147 30.36 4.23 6.73
C PHE A 147 30.16 2.73 6.47
N ASN A 148 30.93 2.13 5.56
CA ASN A 148 30.90 0.68 5.33
C ASN A 148 31.47 -0.10 6.51
N VAL A 149 32.55 0.38 7.14
CA VAL A 149 33.07 -0.22 8.38
C VAL A 149 32.04 -0.10 9.51
N LEU A 150 31.36 1.05 9.64
CA LEU A 150 30.32 1.25 10.65
C LEU A 150 29.14 0.28 10.45
N ARG A 151 28.68 0.10 9.21
CA ARG A 151 27.64 -0.89 8.86
C ARG A 151 28.11 -2.32 9.13
N ALA A 152 29.36 -2.65 8.81
CA ALA A 152 29.92 -3.98 9.07
C ALA A 152 29.99 -4.28 10.57
N LEU A 153 30.43 -3.32 11.39
CA LEU A 153 30.45 -3.45 12.85
C LEU A 153 29.04 -3.58 13.43
N TYR A 154 28.08 -2.84 12.90
CA TYR A 154 26.68 -2.95 13.30
C TYR A 154 26.08 -4.33 12.97
N LEU A 155 26.32 -4.84 11.76
CA LEU A 155 25.90 -6.19 11.38
C LEU A 155 26.58 -7.27 12.23
N LEU A 156 27.87 -7.11 12.52
CA LEU A 156 28.61 -8.01 13.41
C LEU A 156 28.02 -8.00 14.82
N TYR A 157 27.68 -6.81 15.35
CA TYR A 157 27.02 -6.67 16.65
C TYR A 157 25.68 -7.44 16.68
N ILE A 158 24.82 -7.25 15.67
CA ILE A 158 23.54 -7.97 15.58
C ILE A 158 23.78 -9.49 15.51
N ALA A 159 24.75 -9.94 14.71
CA ALA A 159 25.06 -11.36 14.58
C ALA A 159 25.50 -11.97 15.92
N VAL A 160 26.39 -11.30 16.67
CA VAL A 160 26.82 -11.76 17.99
C VAL A 160 25.67 -11.76 18.99
N ALA A 161 24.85 -10.71 19.00
CA ALA A 161 23.70 -10.64 19.90
C ALA A 161 22.65 -11.73 19.60
N LEU A 162 22.41 -12.04 18.32
CA LEU A 162 21.51 -13.11 17.91
C LEU A 162 22.00 -14.48 18.38
N ILE A 163 23.31 -14.74 18.38
CA ILE A 163 23.86 -15.99 18.94
C ILE A 163 23.47 -16.12 20.42
N GLY A 164 23.56 -15.04 21.19
CA GLY A 164 23.13 -15.01 22.59
C GLY A 164 21.64 -15.32 22.77
N VAL A 165 20.78 -14.72 21.93
CA VAL A 165 19.34 -14.97 21.95
C VAL A 165 19.01 -16.42 21.57
N VAL A 166 19.61 -16.95 20.50
CA VAL A 166 19.37 -18.33 20.06
C VAL A 166 19.85 -19.35 21.10
N ASN A 167 20.98 -19.09 21.75
CA ASN A 167 21.49 -19.95 22.81
C ASN A 167 20.53 -19.98 24.01
N ALA A 168 19.99 -18.81 24.40
CA ALA A 168 18.99 -18.73 25.48
C ALA A 168 17.70 -19.47 25.13
N VAL A 169 17.20 -19.35 23.89
CA VAL A 169 16.03 -20.11 23.40
C VAL A 169 16.27 -21.62 23.50
N ARG A 170 17.47 -22.09 23.16
CA ARG A 170 17.80 -23.53 23.21
C ARG A 170 17.92 -24.08 24.63
N LYS A 171 18.16 -23.23 25.61
CA LYS A 171 18.34 -23.61 27.01
C LYS A 171 17.09 -23.35 27.86
N ASP A 172 15.98 -22.98 27.23
CA ASP A 172 14.76 -22.51 27.91
C ASP A 172 15.03 -21.37 28.92
N GLU A 173 16.09 -20.58 28.68
CA GLU A 173 16.40 -19.36 29.43
C GLU A 173 15.51 -18.21 28.95
N ASP A 174 15.44 -17.12 29.73
CA ASP A 174 14.65 -15.90 29.42
C ASP A 174 15.19 -15.13 28.20
N TRP A 175 15.05 -15.71 27.01
CA TRP A 175 15.53 -15.19 25.73
C TRP A 175 14.96 -13.81 25.41
N GLN A 176 13.75 -13.52 25.89
CA GLN A 176 13.11 -12.22 25.73
C GLN A 176 13.92 -11.12 26.41
N ASN A 177 14.43 -11.38 27.62
CA ASN A 177 15.20 -10.38 28.36
C ASN A 177 16.55 -10.11 27.67
N ILE A 178 17.17 -11.16 27.12
CA ILE A 178 18.42 -11.08 26.37
C ILE A 178 18.23 -10.37 25.01
N ALA A 179 17.08 -10.56 24.36
CA ALA A 179 16.75 -9.94 23.07
C ALA A 179 16.39 -8.45 23.17
N ARG A 180 15.97 -7.96 24.35
CA ARG A 180 15.60 -6.53 24.53
C ARG A 180 16.75 -5.58 24.21
N THR A 181 17.95 -5.88 24.70
CA THR A 181 19.13 -5.02 24.51
C THR A 181 19.47 -4.80 23.03
N PRO A 182 19.68 -5.84 22.20
CA PRO A 182 19.97 -5.63 20.79
C PRO A 182 18.80 -5.03 20.01
N LEU A 183 17.54 -5.33 20.38
CA LEU A 183 16.36 -4.75 19.74
C LEU A 183 16.29 -3.24 19.99
N LEU A 184 16.55 -2.79 21.22
CA LEU A 184 16.63 -1.36 21.54
C LEU A 184 17.71 -0.62 20.73
N VAL A 185 18.87 -1.26 20.51
CA VAL A 185 19.94 -0.68 19.67
C VAL A 185 19.48 -0.53 18.23
N VAL A 186 18.84 -1.55 17.65
CA VAL A 186 18.31 -1.47 16.27
C VAL A 186 17.31 -0.32 16.14
N VAL A 187 16.39 -0.19 17.09
CA VAL A 187 15.39 0.90 17.09
C VAL A 187 16.03 2.27 17.28
N ALA A 188 17.02 2.41 18.17
CA ALA A 188 17.73 3.67 18.35
C ALA A 188 18.46 4.10 17.06
N VAL A 189 19.10 3.14 16.38
CA VAL A 189 19.84 3.40 15.14
C VAL A 189 18.89 3.71 13.97
N THR A 190 17.72 3.06 13.86
CA THR A 190 16.71 3.43 12.85
C THR A 190 16.18 4.83 13.08
N ILE A 191 15.85 5.20 14.33
CA ILE A 191 15.35 6.53 14.67
C ILE A 191 16.43 7.58 14.37
N ALA A 192 17.69 7.32 14.74
CA ALA A 192 18.80 8.22 14.45
C ALA A 192 18.96 8.46 12.94
N ASP A 193 18.81 7.42 12.12
CA ASP A 193 18.91 7.55 10.66
C ASP A 193 17.74 8.35 10.05
N VAL A 194 16.52 8.12 10.52
CA VAL A 194 15.33 8.91 10.13
C VAL A 194 15.46 10.38 10.57
N LEU A 195 15.89 10.62 11.81
CA LEU A 195 16.18 11.96 12.33
C LEU A 195 17.27 12.65 11.52
N THR A 196 18.31 11.93 11.13
CA THR A 196 19.37 12.45 10.26
C THR A 196 18.79 12.88 8.91
N GLY A 197 17.90 12.08 8.33
CA GLY A 197 17.13 12.47 7.14
C GLY A 197 16.30 13.74 7.32
N PHE A 198 15.71 13.96 8.50
CA PHE A 198 14.98 15.21 8.81
C PHE A 198 15.89 16.41 9.07
N VAL A 199 17.01 16.22 9.76
CA VAL A 199 17.97 17.28 10.11
C VAL A 199 18.72 17.78 8.86
N ILE A 200 19.12 16.88 7.97
CA ILE A 200 19.82 17.24 6.73
C ILE A 200 18.83 17.87 5.73
N GLY A 201 17.57 17.44 5.76
CA GLY A 201 16.57 17.84 4.77
C GLY A 201 16.86 17.24 3.39
N ASN A 202 15.85 17.26 2.51
CA ASN A 202 16.00 16.71 1.17
C ASN A 202 16.87 17.66 0.32
N THR A 203 18.20 17.49 0.35
CA THR A 203 19.14 18.19 -0.54
C THR A 203 19.07 17.61 -1.95
N ASN A 204 17.89 17.63 -2.57
CA ASN A 204 17.74 17.43 -4.00
C ASN A 204 17.62 18.83 -4.63
N LYS A 205 18.75 19.34 -5.12
CA LYS A 205 18.78 20.26 -6.26
C LYS A 205 18.98 19.40 -7.51
#